data_AF-A0AA37TSD2-F1
#
_entry.id   AF-A0AA37TSD2-F1
#
_cell.length_a   1.000
_cell.length_b   1.000
_cell.length_c   1.000
_cell.angle_alpha   90.00
_cell.angle_beta   90.00
_cell.angle_gamma   90.00
#
_symmetry.space_group_name_H-M   'P 1'
#
loop_
_entity.id
_entity.type
_entity.pdbx_description
1 polymer ?
#
loop_
_entity_poly.entity_id
_entity_poly.type
_entity_poly.pdbx_seq_one_letter_code
_entity_poly.pdbx_strand_id
1 'polypeptide(L)'
;MNNQTWSKARIKCALEEKGMTMTGLAQLQGIDPSHFRHVWNRTNRPAEAALAEYLSVPVAELFPDRYPIRKSRILSKENEALIASKKAQREADKREAA
;
A
#
# COMPACT_ATOMS: atom_id res chain seq x y z
N MET A 1 22.64 5.66 -12.09
CA MET A 1 21.37 5.31 -11.41
C MET A 1 20.66 6.62 -11.13
N ASN A 2 19.63 6.93 -11.91
CA ASN A 2 18.96 8.23 -11.83
C ASN A 2 18.11 8.20 -10.57
N ASN A 3 18.65 8.74 -9.48
CA ASN A 3 17.96 8.94 -8.21
C ASN A 3 16.97 10.10 -8.40
N GLN A 4 15.99 9.89 -9.28
CA GLN A 4 15.01 10.90 -9.66
C GLN A 4 14.03 11.02 -8.51
N THR A 5 14.38 11.87 -7.54
CA THR A 5 13.54 12.12 -6.37
C THR A 5 12.21 12.69 -6.85
N TRP A 6 11.16 11.87 -6.75
CA TRP A 6 9.79 12.28 -7.01
C TRP A 6 9.37 13.24 -5.90
N SER A 7 9.26 14.52 -6.24
CA SER A 7 8.71 15.54 -5.34
C SER A 7 7.23 15.76 -5.63
N LYS A 8 6.48 16.27 -4.64
CA LYS A 8 5.07 16.65 -4.82
C LYS A 8 4.83 17.53 -6.05
N ALA A 9 5.72 18.50 -6.28
CA ALA A 9 5.64 19.39 -7.43
C ALA A 9 5.84 18.62 -8.75
N ARG A 10 6.81 17.68 -8.78
CA ARG A 10 7.09 16.86 -9.95
C ARG A 10 5.93 15.92 -10.31
N ILE A 11 5.31 15.29 -9.32
CA ILE A 11 4.15 14.42 -9.54
C ILE A 11 2.97 15.24 -10.08
N LYS A 12 2.76 16.46 -9.58
CA LYS A 12 1.74 17.37 -10.12
C LYS A 12 2.04 17.79 -11.55
N CYS A 13 3.27 18.20 -11.83
CA CYS A 13 3.70 18.57 -13.18
C CYS A 13 3.50 17.40 -14.16
N ALA A 14 3.89 16.19 -13.78
CA ALA A 14 3.72 15.00 -14.61
C ALA A 14 2.24 14.65 -14.87
N LEU A 15 1.34 14.92 -13.92
CA LEU A 15 -0.10 14.79 -14.13
C LEU A 15 -0.61 15.82 -15.14
N GLU A 16 -0.21 17.08 -14.96
CA GLU A 16 -0.60 18.21 -15.81
C GLU A 16 -0.06 18.07 -17.24
N GLU A 17 1.18 17.59 -17.41
CA GLU A 17 1.80 17.28 -18.71
C GLU A 17 1.03 16.19 -19.47
N LYS A 18 0.41 15.25 -18.74
CA LYS A 18 -0.49 14.24 -19.30
C LYS A 18 -1.94 14.73 -19.45
N GLY A 19 -2.20 16.02 -19.24
CA GLY A 19 -3.54 16.61 -19.37
C GLY A 19 -4.53 16.16 -18.30
N MET A 20 -4.05 15.74 -17.12
CA MET A 20 -4.90 15.22 -16.05
C MET A 20 -4.78 16.05 -14.78
N THR A 21 -5.87 16.14 -14.03
CA THR A 21 -5.90 16.77 -12.71
C THR A 21 -6.06 15.74 -11.62
N MET A 22 -5.68 16.06 -10.37
CA MET A 22 -5.92 15.16 -9.24
C MET A 22 -7.42 14.85 -9.06
N THR A 23 -8.29 15.83 -9.26
CA THR A 23 -9.75 15.65 -9.16
C THR A 23 -10.28 14.78 -10.30
N GLY A 24 -9.79 15.01 -11.53
CA GLY A 24 -10.15 14.19 -12.69
C GLY A 24 -9.70 12.75 -12.53
N LEU A 25 -8.48 12.52 -12.03
CA LEU A 25 -7.97 11.19 -11.73
C LEU A 25 -8.79 10.50 -10.62
N ALA A 26 -9.21 11.25 -9.61
CA ALA A 26 -10.08 10.74 -8.55
C ALA A 26 -11.42 10.26 -9.11
N GLN A 27 -12.06 11.06 -9.96
CA GLN A 27 -13.31 10.70 -10.62
C GLN A 27 -13.14 9.49 -11.55
N LEU A 28 -12.06 9.46 -12.35
CA LEU A 28 -11.75 8.36 -13.26
C LEU A 28 -11.64 7.01 -12.53
N GLN A 29 -11.05 7.02 -11.33
CA GLN A 29 -10.84 5.85 -10.50
C GLN A 29 -11.98 5.59 -9.51
N GLY A 30 -13.03 6.43 -9.50
CA GLY A 30 -14.14 6.33 -8.55
C GLY A 30 -13.75 6.55 -7.09
N ILE A 31 -12.63 7.25 -6.84
CA ILE A 31 -12.10 7.54 -5.51
C ILE A 31 -12.54 8.94 -5.08
N ASP A 32 -12.86 9.11 -3.80
CA ASP A 32 -13.20 10.42 -3.25
C ASP A 32 -12.00 11.41 -3.40
N PRO A 33 -12.20 12.62 -3.96
CA PRO A 33 -11.12 13.59 -4.18
C PRO A 33 -10.34 13.97 -2.93
N SER A 34 -10.95 13.86 -1.73
CA SER A 34 -10.26 14.09 -0.47
C SER A 34 -9.11 13.12 -0.28
N HIS A 35 -9.17 11.89 -0.79
CA HIS A 35 -8.09 10.90 -0.68
C HIS A 35 -6.80 11.42 -1.33
N PHE A 36 -6.93 12.04 -2.49
CA PHE A 36 -5.82 12.64 -3.23
C PHE A 36 -5.26 13.86 -2.51
N ARG A 37 -6.09 14.69 -1.86
CA ARG A 37 -5.59 15.81 -1.04
C ARG A 37 -4.71 15.33 0.11
N HIS A 38 -5.10 14.21 0.72
CA HIS A 38 -4.42 13.63 1.86
C HIS A 38 -3.16 12.83 1.50
N VAL A 39 -3.00 12.38 0.25
CA VAL A 39 -1.89 11.53 -0.19
C VAL A 39 -0.51 12.12 0.13
N TRP A 40 -0.39 13.45 0.25
CA TRP A 40 0.88 14.12 0.55
C TRP A 40 1.30 13.98 2.01
N ASN A 41 0.35 14.00 2.93
CA ASN A 41 0.62 14.08 4.37
C ASN A 41 0.42 12.73 5.07
N ARG A 42 -0.43 11.86 4.53
CA ARG A 42 -0.71 10.53 5.08
C ARG A 42 -0.66 9.47 4.00
N THR A 43 -0.32 8.26 4.42
CA THR A 43 -0.39 7.05 3.58
C THR A 43 -1.83 6.83 3.11
N ASN A 44 -2.04 6.86 1.80
CA ASN A 44 -3.35 6.61 1.19
C ASN A 44 -3.16 5.66 0.01
N ARG A 45 -3.25 4.36 0.28
CA ARG A 45 -2.93 3.31 -0.70
C ARG A 45 -3.75 3.42 -1.99
N PRO A 46 -5.08 3.67 -1.95
CA PRO A 46 -5.86 3.89 -3.17
C PRO A 46 -5.34 5.05 -4.03
N ALA A 47 -5.07 6.22 -3.42
CA ALA A 47 -4.59 7.38 -4.16
C ALA A 47 -3.15 7.20 -4.67
N GLU A 48 -2.28 6.56 -3.87
CA GLU A 48 -0.91 6.20 -4.27
C GLU A 48 -0.92 5.25 -5.48
N ALA A 49 -1.76 4.22 -5.45
CA ALA A 49 -1.90 3.26 -6.55
C ALA A 49 -2.44 3.92 -7.82
N ALA A 50 -3.47 4.77 -7.71
CA ALA A 50 -4.01 5.50 -8.84
C ALA A 50 -2.98 6.42 -9.52
N LEU A 51 -2.12 7.09 -8.72
CA LEU A 51 -1.02 7.90 -9.25
C LEU A 51 0.03 7.04 -9.95
N ALA A 52 0.39 5.90 -9.35
CA ALA A 52 1.35 4.96 -9.92
C ALA A 52 0.85 4.37 -11.25
N GLU A 53 -0.41 3.97 -11.32
CA GLU A 53 -1.04 3.44 -12.53
C GLU A 53 -1.07 4.49 -13.64
N TYR A 54 -1.52 5.72 -13.33
CA TYR A 54 -1.64 6.79 -14.32
C TYR A 54 -0.30 7.27 -14.86
N LEU A 55 0.70 7.39 -13.98
CA LEU A 55 2.05 7.77 -14.38
C LEU A 55 2.83 6.59 -14.97
N SER A 56 2.33 5.37 -14.85
CA SER A 56 3.02 4.12 -15.20
C SER A 56 4.39 3.99 -14.51
N VAL A 57 4.45 4.45 -13.26
CA VAL A 57 5.66 4.44 -12.42
C VAL A 57 5.34 3.62 -11.17
N PRO A 58 6.25 2.73 -10.73
CA PRO A 58 6.04 1.98 -9.50
C PRO A 58 5.77 2.90 -8.31
N VAL A 59 4.80 2.53 -7.48
CA VAL A 59 4.42 3.34 -6.31
C VAL A 59 5.58 3.52 -5.32
N ALA A 60 6.51 2.56 -5.28
CA ALA A 60 7.72 2.61 -4.48
C ALA A 60 8.73 3.65 -4.98
N GLU A 61 8.74 3.96 -6.27
CA GLU A 61 9.55 5.03 -6.84
C GLU A 61 8.92 6.40 -6.59
N LEU A 62 7.58 6.50 -6.68
CA LEU A 62 6.84 7.73 -6.39
C LEU A 62 6.87 8.11 -4.90
N PHE A 63 6.81 7.12 -4.01
CA PHE A 63 6.77 7.30 -2.57
C PHE A 63 7.82 6.43 -1.87
N PRO A 64 9.12 6.71 -2.07
CA PRO A 64 10.21 5.88 -1.53
C PRO A 64 10.25 5.89 0.00
N ASP A 65 9.73 6.93 0.65
CA ASP A 65 9.64 7.01 2.11
C ASP A 65 8.63 6.02 2.72
N ARG A 66 7.61 5.61 1.94
CA ARG A 66 6.49 4.77 2.43
C ARG A 66 6.61 3.30 2.05
N TYR A 67 7.54 2.96 1.18
CA TYR A 67 7.75 1.63 0.62
C TYR A 67 9.22 1.23 0.77
N PRO A 68 9.53 -0.06 0.96
CA PRO A 68 8.61 -1.19 0.95
C PRO A 68 7.74 -1.25 2.22
N ILE A 69 6.49 -1.71 2.06
CA ILE A 69 5.57 -1.93 3.17
C ILE A 69 6.14 -3.05 4.03
N ARG A 70 6.79 -2.69 5.12
CA ARG A 70 7.23 -3.68 6.12
C ARG A 70 5.99 -4.21 6.81
N LYS A 71 5.74 -5.52 6.66
CA LYS A 71 4.69 -6.18 7.43
C LYS A 71 5.08 -6.05 8.91
N SER A 72 4.17 -5.58 9.76
CA SER A 72 4.33 -5.60 11.23
C SER A 72 4.45 -7.03 11.79
N ARG A 73 4.30 -8.04 10.94
CA ARG A 73 4.35 -9.44 11.33
C ARG A 73 5.77 -9.92 11.54
N ILE A 74 6.16 -9.91 12.80
CA ILE A 74 7.40 -10.52 13.32
C ILE A 74 7.30 -12.06 13.29
N LEU A 75 6.08 -12.61 13.24
CA LEU A 75 5.85 -14.04 13.31
C LEU A 75 6.34 -14.75 12.03
N SER A 76 7.41 -15.52 12.16
CA SER A 76 7.94 -16.40 11.12
C SER A 76 6.92 -17.50 10.76
N LYS A 77 7.02 -18.03 9.53
CA LYS A 77 6.18 -19.15 9.08
C LYS A 77 6.29 -20.37 9.99
N GLU A 78 7.47 -20.59 10.56
CA GLU A 78 7.73 -21.67 11.53
C GLU A 78 6.91 -21.48 12.80
N ASN A 79 6.87 -20.27 13.34
CA ASN A 79 6.09 -19.96 14.54
C ASN A 79 4.58 -20.05 14.28
N GLU A 80 4.11 -19.74 13.08
CA GLU A 80 2.72 -19.99 12.70
C GLU A 80 2.37 -21.47 12.69
N ALA A 81 3.23 -22.30 12.09
CA ALA A 81 3.03 -23.74 12.05
C ALA A 81 3.03 -24.35 13.46
N LEU A 82 3.90 -23.87 14.35
CA LEU A 82 3.92 -24.26 15.76
C LEU A 82 2.63 -23.87 16.50
N ILE A 83 2.10 -22.66 16.26
CA ILE A 83 0.83 -22.22 16.85
C ILE A 83 -0.34 -23.08 16.34
N ALA A 84 -0.39 -23.37 15.04
CA ALA A 84 -1.41 -24.21 14.44
C ALA A 84 -1.38 -25.64 15.02
N SER A 85 -0.19 -26.24 15.14
CA SER A 85 0.00 -27.56 15.74
C SER A 85 -0.43 -27.60 17.20
N LYS A 86 0.01 -26.64 18.03
CA LYS A 86 -0.40 -26.54 19.43
C LYS A 86 -1.90 -26.35 19.60
N LYS A 87 -2.55 -25.61 18.69
CA LYS A 87 -4.01 -25.46 18.69
C LYS A 87 -4.70 -26.78 18.37
N ALA A 88 -4.23 -27.53 17.37
CA ALA A 88 -4.78 -28.82 17.00
C ALA A 88 -4.66 -29.86 18.14
N GLN A 89 -3.52 -29.88 18.84
CA GLN A 89 -3.32 -30.74 20.01
C GLN A 89 -4.32 -30.44 21.12
N ARG A 90 -4.51 -29.16 21.48
CA ARG A 90 -5.51 -28.77 22.50
C ARG A 90 -6.94 -29.19 22.15
N GLU A 91 -7.32 -29.11 20.88
CA GLU A 91 -8.64 -29.56 20.43
C GLU A 91 -8.79 -31.09 20.50
N ALA A 92 -7.72 -31.83 20.20
CA ALA A 92 -7.69 -33.28 20.37
C ALA A 92 -7.82 -33.67 21.85
N ASP A 93 -7.01 -33.06 22.73
CA ASP A 93 -7.07 -33.30 24.18
C ASP A 93 -8.46 -32.99 24.76
N LYS A 94 -9.09 -31.90 24.30
CA LYS A 94 -10.45 -31.52 24.71
C LYS A 94 -11.51 -32.55 24.27
N ARG A 95 -11.33 -33.17 23.10
CA ARG A 95 -12.24 -34.21 22.59
C ARG A 95 -12.09 -35.52 23.35
N GLU A 96 -10.88 -35.86 23.78
CA GLU A 96 -10.64 -37.07 24.59
C GLU A 96 -11.15 -36.92 26.04
N ALA A 97 -11.26 -35.69 26.54
CA ALA A 97 -11.74 -35.40 27.89
C ALA A 97 -13.28 -35.27 28.03
N ALA A 98 -14.05 -35.40 26.95
CA ALA A 98 -15.51 -35.24 26.91
C ALA A 98 -16.23 -36.58 26.68
#